data_AF-A0A925FTW9-F1
#
_entry.id   AF-A0A925FTW9-F1
#
_cell.length_a   1.000
_cell.length_b   1.000
_cell.length_c   1.000
_cell.angle_alpha   90.00
_cell.angle_beta   90.00
_cell.angle_gamma   90.00
#
_symmetry.space_group_name_H-M   'P 1'
#
loop_
_entity.id
_entity.type
_entity.pdbx_description
1 polymer ?
#
loop_
_entity_poly.entity_id
_entity_poly.type
_entity_poly.pdbx_seq_one_letter_code
_entity_poly.pdbx_strand_id
1 'polypeptide(L)'
;MINEYDRQESNATNANFSSSASPTNDEVISTLNGLIETCKDGQDGFKEAAEGVERSDLKSLFYEFSQQRSQFAGELQTLVQTLGGDPEKSGSFAATLHRGWINIKSAVTGKDEGAILNECERGEDSAKNAYKAALEQTLPAHIQETVQTQYTSVQAAHDRIKALRDSANNETDKSNTATTSY
;
A
#
# COMPACT_ATOMS: atom_id res chain seq x y z
N MET A 1 -50.96 13.03 54.98
CA MET A 1 -50.06 11.86 55.08
C MET A 1 -48.85 12.15 54.20
N ILE A 2 -47.68 12.03 54.80
CA ILE A 2 -46.35 12.16 54.20
C ILE A 2 -46.08 10.90 53.37
N ASN A 3 -45.42 11.05 52.21
CA ASN A 3 -44.17 10.37 51.93
C ASN A 3 -43.53 10.90 50.64
N GLU A 4 -42.54 11.76 50.84
CA GLU A 4 -41.30 11.72 50.06
C GLU A 4 -40.71 10.32 50.19
N TYR A 5 -40.43 9.68 49.05
CA TYR A 5 -39.31 8.75 48.97
C TYR A 5 -38.70 8.89 47.59
N ASP A 6 -37.70 9.76 47.58
CA ASP A 6 -36.56 9.74 46.69
C ASP A 6 -35.97 8.31 46.63
N ARG A 7 -35.80 7.73 45.44
CA ARG A 7 -34.67 6.86 45.06
C ARG A 7 -34.76 6.40 43.61
N GLN A 8 -33.62 6.57 42.96
CA GLN A 8 -33.32 6.23 41.57
C GLN A 8 -33.23 4.71 41.33
N GLU A 9 -33.16 4.41 40.03
CA GLU A 9 -32.40 3.32 39.37
C GLU A 9 -33.07 2.00 38.99
N SER A 10 -32.64 1.56 37.80
CA SER A 10 -32.91 0.32 37.04
C SER A 10 -34.28 0.29 36.32
N ASN A 11 -34.35 0.21 35.00
CA ASN A 11 -33.63 -0.75 34.16
C ASN A 11 -33.52 -0.23 32.71
N ALA A 12 -32.56 0.65 32.45
CA ALA A 12 -32.03 0.86 31.11
C ALA A 12 -30.96 -0.19 30.87
N THR A 13 -31.28 -1.29 30.18
CA THR A 13 -30.34 -2.07 29.34
C THR A 13 -31.19 -3.05 28.53
N ASN A 14 -31.77 -2.59 27.43
CA ASN A 14 -31.83 -3.44 26.25
C ASN A 14 -30.71 -2.92 25.35
N ALA A 15 -29.47 -3.20 25.76
CA ALA A 15 -28.31 -3.05 24.91
C ALA A 15 -28.52 -4.04 23.77
N ASN A 16 -29.07 -3.52 22.66
CA ASN A 16 -29.10 -4.20 21.40
C ASN A 16 -27.69 -4.70 21.13
N PHE A 17 -27.59 -6.02 21.07
CA PHE A 17 -26.42 -6.83 20.80
C PHE A 17 -25.58 -6.16 19.70
N SER A 18 -24.32 -5.89 20.01
CA SER A 18 -23.31 -5.34 19.09
C SER A 18 -23.43 -6.03 17.73
N SER A 19 -23.86 -5.30 16.71
CA SER A 19 -24.12 -5.88 15.39
C SER A 19 -22.81 -6.29 14.75
N SER A 20 -22.63 -7.59 14.55
CA SER A 20 -21.83 -8.14 13.45
C SER A 20 -22.52 -7.80 12.12
N ALA A 21 -22.61 -6.51 11.79
CA ALA A 21 -23.19 -6.06 10.54
C ALA A 21 -22.21 -6.39 9.41
N SER A 22 -22.67 -7.12 8.40
CA SER A 22 -21.91 -7.28 7.15
C SER A 22 -21.58 -5.89 6.59
N PRO A 23 -20.37 -5.70 6.04
CA PRO A 23 -19.97 -4.41 5.49
C PRO A 23 -20.89 -4.02 4.35
N THR A 24 -21.18 -2.73 4.22
CA THR A 24 -21.92 -2.22 3.08
C THR A 24 -21.06 -2.29 1.81
N ASN A 25 -21.68 -2.40 0.64
CA ASN A 25 -20.93 -2.35 -0.62
C ASN A 25 -20.12 -1.06 -0.75
N ASP A 26 -20.65 0.07 -0.27
CA ASP A 26 -19.98 1.38 -0.35
C ASP A 26 -18.68 1.41 0.48
N GLU A 27 -18.68 0.83 1.68
CA GLU A 27 -17.47 0.70 2.52
C GLU A 27 -16.42 -0.18 1.84
N VAL A 28 -16.84 -1.29 1.24
CA VAL A 28 -15.95 -2.20 0.52
C VAL A 28 -15.40 -1.51 -0.74
N ILE A 29 -16.25 -0.84 -1.52
CA ILE A 29 -15.86 -0.07 -2.71
C ILE A 29 -14.84 1.01 -2.35
N SER A 30 -15.08 1.77 -1.27
CA SER A 30 -14.13 2.78 -0.79
C SER A 30 -12.78 2.17 -0.43
N THR A 31 -12.79 1.03 0.26
CA THR A 31 -11.55 0.30 0.61
C THR A 31 -10.79 -0.14 -0.64
N LEU A 32 -11.48 -0.73 -1.61
CA LEU A 32 -10.88 -1.20 -2.85
C LEU A 32 -10.35 -0.05 -3.71
N ASN A 33 -11.05 1.08 -3.79
CA ASN A 33 -10.59 2.26 -4.51
C ASN A 33 -9.30 2.84 -3.91
N GLY A 34 -9.13 2.80 -2.58
CA GLY A 34 -7.84 3.16 -1.96
C GLY A 34 -6.69 2.23 -2.38
N LEU A 35 -6.95 0.92 -2.47
CA LEU A 35 -5.95 -0.03 -2.97
C LEU A 35 -5.67 0.14 -4.47
N ILE A 36 -6.67 0.50 -5.28
CA ILE A 36 -6.49 0.81 -6.71
C ILE A 36 -5.58 2.03 -6.88
N GLU A 37 -5.78 3.11 -6.11
CA GLU A 37 -4.89 4.28 -6.13
C GLU A 37 -3.46 3.88 -5.72
N THR A 38 -3.31 3.08 -4.66
CA THR A 38 -2.01 2.51 -4.24
C THR A 38 -1.30 1.79 -5.40
N CYS A 39 -2.03 0.94 -6.10
CA CYS A 39 -1.47 0.15 -7.20
C CYS A 39 -1.08 1.04 -8.38
N LYS A 40 -1.87 2.05 -8.72
CA LYS A 40 -1.54 2.96 -9.84
C LYS A 40 -0.34 3.84 -9.52
N ASP A 41 -0.28 4.39 -8.31
CA ASP A 41 0.88 5.13 -7.85
C ASP A 41 2.14 4.24 -7.84
N GLY A 42 2.02 2.99 -7.40
CA GLY A 42 3.12 2.02 -7.46
C GLY A 42 3.53 1.65 -8.88
N GLN A 43 2.56 1.49 -9.80
CA GLN A 43 2.82 1.22 -11.22
C GLN A 43 3.67 2.34 -11.83
N ASP A 44 3.27 3.60 -11.62
CA ASP A 44 3.97 4.77 -12.16
C ASP A 44 5.34 4.96 -11.47
N GLY A 45 5.39 4.82 -10.15
CA GLY A 45 6.63 4.94 -9.37
C GLY A 45 7.69 3.92 -9.78
N PHE A 46 7.31 2.65 -9.94
CA PHE A 46 8.23 1.62 -10.42
C PHE A 46 8.65 1.82 -11.87
N LYS A 47 7.74 2.31 -12.73
CA LYS A 47 8.10 2.64 -14.11
C LYS A 47 9.16 3.74 -14.14
N GLU A 48 8.97 4.79 -13.36
CA GLU A 48 9.92 5.89 -13.23
C GLU A 48 11.26 5.43 -12.65
N ALA A 49 11.24 4.56 -11.63
CA ALA A 49 12.44 3.92 -11.11
C ALA A 49 13.19 3.09 -12.17
N ALA A 50 12.46 2.33 -13.00
CA ALA A 50 13.04 1.54 -14.09
C ALA A 50 13.73 2.44 -15.13
N GLU A 51 13.16 3.61 -15.41
CA GLU A 51 13.72 4.58 -16.35
C GLU A 51 14.98 5.28 -15.79
N GLY A 52 15.11 5.38 -14.46
CA GLY A 52 16.23 6.07 -13.81
C GLY A 52 17.45 5.22 -13.43
N VAL A 53 17.39 3.90 -13.59
CA VAL A 53 18.54 3.01 -13.34
C VAL A 53 19.21 2.56 -14.63
N GLU A 54 20.53 2.39 -14.59
CA GLU A 54 21.33 1.90 -15.72
C GLU A 54 21.49 0.37 -15.66
N ARG A 55 21.56 -0.19 -14.44
CA ARG A 55 21.60 -1.62 -14.19
C ARG A 55 20.41 -2.38 -14.80
N SER A 56 20.70 -3.30 -15.73
CA SER A 56 19.67 -4.03 -16.48
C SER A 56 18.82 -4.96 -15.61
N ASP A 57 19.40 -5.52 -14.54
CA ASP A 57 18.69 -6.35 -13.57
C ASP A 57 17.68 -5.53 -12.76
N LEU A 58 18.07 -4.34 -12.29
CA LEU A 58 17.16 -3.42 -11.58
C LEU A 58 16.06 -2.89 -12.50
N LYS A 59 16.41 -2.49 -13.74
CA LYS A 59 15.43 -2.06 -14.74
C LYS A 59 14.38 -3.14 -14.99
N SER A 60 14.81 -4.38 -15.18
CA SER A 60 13.89 -5.51 -15.41
C SER A 60 12.99 -5.77 -14.20
N LEU A 61 13.56 -5.73 -12.99
CA LEU A 61 12.82 -5.92 -11.75
C LEU A 61 11.75 -4.83 -11.53
N PHE A 62 12.10 -3.56 -11.73
CA PHE A 62 11.14 -2.48 -11.55
C PHE A 62 10.02 -2.53 -12.61
N TYR A 63 10.32 -2.91 -13.86
CA TYR A 63 9.27 -3.16 -14.84
C TYR A 63 8.37 -4.37 -14.49
N GLU A 64 8.93 -5.43 -13.89
CA GLU A 64 8.16 -6.56 -13.36
C GLU A 64 7.17 -6.09 -12.30
N PHE A 65 7.62 -5.30 -11.32
CA PHE A 65 6.76 -4.76 -10.28
C PHE A 65 5.73 -3.76 -10.80
N SER A 66 6.10 -2.89 -11.76
CA SER A 66 5.15 -1.99 -12.42
C SER A 66 4.00 -2.76 -13.08
N GLN A 67 4.31 -3.84 -13.81
CA GLN A 67 3.30 -4.71 -14.43
C GLN A 67 2.44 -5.43 -13.41
N GLN A 68 3.05 -5.94 -12.33
CA GLN A 68 2.31 -6.59 -11.24
C GLN A 68 1.31 -5.61 -10.60
N ARG A 69 1.72 -4.36 -10.33
CA ARG A 69 0.82 -3.33 -9.78
C ARG A 69 -0.32 -3.00 -10.75
N SER A 70 -0.06 -2.95 -12.06
CA SER A 70 -1.11 -2.79 -13.08
C SER A 70 -2.12 -3.95 -13.06
N GLN A 71 -1.64 -5.19 -12.90
CA GLN A 71 -2.52 -6.36 -12.79
C GLN A 71 -3.41 -6.27 -11.54
N PHE A 72 -2.82 -5.96 -10.39
CA PHE A 72 -3.56 -5.85 -9.13
C PHE A 72 -4.64 -4.77 -9.19
N ALA A 73 -4.32 -3.62 -9.79
CA ALA A 73 -5.33 -2.58 -10.04
C ALA A 73 -6.50 -3.14 -10.86
N GLY A 74 -6.24 -3.84 -11.96
CA GLY A 74 -7.30 -4.41 -12.81
C GLY A 74 -8.21 -5.42 -12.09
N GLU A 75 -7.62 -6.28 -11.25
CA GLU A 75 -8.37 -7.22 -10.41
C GLU A 75 -9.28 -6.49 -9.42
N LEU A 76 -8.75 -5.50 -8.70
CA LEU A 76 -9.52 -4.70 -7.74
C LEU A 76 -10.62 -3.88 -8.43
N GLN A 77 -10.34 -3.30 -9.59
CA GLN A 77 -11.34 -2.56 -10.38
C GLN A 77 -12.51 -3.46 -10.81
N THR A 78 -12.23 -4.71 -11.16
CA THR A 78 -13.26 -5.71 -11.50
C THR A 78 -14.15 -6.01 -10.30
N LEU A 79 -13.58 -6.10 -9.10
CA LEU A 79 -14.34 -6.29 -7.86
C LEU A 79 -15.23 -5.07 -7.55
N VAL A 80 -14.73 -3.85 -7.70
CA VAL A 80 -15.54 -2.63 -7.53
C VAL A 80 -16.75 -2.61 -8.47
N GLN A 81 -16.55 -2.95 -9.74
CA GLN A 81 -17.64 -3.03 -10.71
C GLN A 81 -18.68 -4.09 -10.33
N THR A 82 -18.24 -5.24 -9.83
CA THR A 82 -19.13 -6.32 -9.37
C THR A 82 -20.00 -5.90 -8.18
N LEU A 83 -19.50 -5.01 -7.34
CA LEU A 83 -20.24 -4.43 -6.22
C LEU A 83 -21.20 -3.29 -6.64
N GLY A 84 -21.17 -2.88 -7.91
CA GLY A 84 -21.98 -1.80 -8.46
C GLY A 84 -21.35 -0.40 -8.36
N GLY A 85 -20.06 -0.31 -8.02
CA GLY A 85 -19.33 0.96 -7.89
C GLY A 85 -18.62 1.40 -9.17
N ASP A 86 -18.16 2.65 -9.18
CA ASP A 86 -17.22 3.15 -10.20
C ASP A 86 -15.78 2.93 -9.71
N PRO A 87 -14.96 2.13 -10.44
CA PRO A 87 -13.56 1.93 -10.08
C PRO A 87 -12.74 3.20 -10.29
N GLU A 88 -11.83 3.48 -9.35
CA GLU A 88 -10.85 4.54 -9.48
C GLU A 88 -10.01 4.35 -10.76
N LYS A 89 -9.87 5.42 -11.55
CA LYS A 89 -9.26 5.39 -12.89
C LYS A 89 -7.89 6.07 -12.92
N SER A 90 -7.61 6.98 -12.00
CA SER A 90 -6.36 7.73 -11.88
C SER A 90 -5.52 7.25 -10.68
N GLY A 91 -4.20 7.25 -10.85
CA GLY A 91 -3.28 7.49 -9.74
C GLY A 91 -3.14 9.00 -9.57
N SER A 92 -3.12 9.49 -8.34
CA SER A 92 -3.15 10.91 -7.97
C SER A 92 -4.50 11.63 -8.14
N PHE A 93 -5.25 11.73 -7.03
CA PHE A 93 -5.78 12.98 -6.42
C PHE A 93 -6.89 12.71 -5.39
N ALA A 94 -7.12 11.46 -4.97
CA ALA A 94 -8.08 11.16 -3.91
C ALA A 94 -7.43 11.22 -2.52
N ALA A 95 -6.95 12.42 -2.14
CA ALA A 95 -6.76 12.98 -0.79
C ALA A 95 -6.29 12.13 0.43
N THR A 96 -6.04 10.82 0.39
CA THR A 96 -5.92 10.01 1.63
C THR A 96 -4.90 8.89 1.62
N LEU A 97 -4.16 8.60 0.54
CA LEU A 97 -3.07 7.61 0.66
C LEU A 97 -1.66 8.19 0.49
N HIS A 98 -0.82 7.79 1.44
CA HIS A 98 0.51 8.33 1.71
C HIS A 98 1.39 8.30 0.46
N ARG A 99 1.95 9.45 0.11
CA ARG A 99 2.86 9.62 -1.02
C ARG A 99 4.17 8.85 -0.76
N GLY A 100 4.16 7.56 -1.09
CA GLY A 100 5.32 6.67 -0.99
C GLY A 100 6.43 7.00 -2.00
N TRP A 101 6.09 7.74 -3.05
CA TRP A 101 6.94 7.99 -4.23
C TRP A 101 7.22 9.49 -4.50
N ILE A 102 7.06 10.38 -3.50
CA ILE A 102 7.24 11.85 -3.64
C ILE A 102 8.53 12.21 -4.37
N ASN A 103 9.63 11.52 -4.05
CA ASN A 103 10.97 11.94 -4.41
C ASN A 103 11.58 11.12 -5.54
N ILE A 104 10.82 10.22 -6.15
CA ILE A 104 11.37 9.29 -7.16
C ILE A 104 11.94 10.07 -8.36
N LYS A 105 11.24 11.10 -8.84
CA LYS A 105 11.71 12.02 -9.88
C LYS A 105 13.08 12.60 -9.55
N SER A 106 13.23 13.14 -8.34
CA SER A 106 14.48 13.75 -7.90
C SER A 106 15.61 12.73 -7.86
N ALA A 107 15.37 11.54 -7.32
CA ALA A 107 16.35 10.45 -7.28
C ALA A 107 16.78 10.01 -8.69
N VAL A 108 15.82 9.86 -9.60
CA VAL A 108 16.05 9.54 -11.02
C VAL A 108 16.89 10.62 -11.71
N THR A 109 16.57 11.92 -11.51
CA THR A 109 17.36 13.01 -12.11
C THR A 109 18.80 13.07 -11.59
N GLY A 110 19.01 12.66 -10.34
CA GLY A 110 20.34 12.53 -9.74
C GLY A 110 21.12 11.30 -10.22
N LYS A 111 20.46 10.37 -10.93
CA LYS A 111 21.01 9.07 -11.35
C LYS A 111 21.63 8.27 -10.19
N ASP A 112 21.07 8.41 -9.00
CA ASP A 112 21.54 7.74 -7.79
C ASP A 112 20.71 6.46 -7.57
N GLU A 113 21.29 5.31 -7.94
CA GLU A 113 20.63 4.01 -7.80
C GLU A 113 20.28 3.68 -6.34
N GLY A 114 21.11 4.11 -5.37
CA GLY A 114 20.85 3.92 -3.95
C GLY A 114 19.67 4.76 -3.47
N ALA A 115 19.59 6.02 -3.92
CA ALA A 115 18.44 6.89 -3.64
C ALA A 115 17.15 6.37 -4.28
N ILE A 116 17.23 5.82 -5.51
CA ILE A 116 16.09 5.18 -6.18
C ILE A 116 15.62 3.96 -5.38
N LEU A 117 16.52 3.05 -4.98
CA LEU A 117 16.18 1.88 -4.17
C LEU A 117 15.55 2.25 -2.82
N ASN A 118 16.04 3.31 -2.18
CA ASN A 118 15.47 3.83 -0.93
C ASN A 118 14.03 4.33 -1.12
N GLU A 119 13.79 5.11 -2.17
CA GLU A 119 12.43 5.60 -2.47
C GLU A 119 11.49 4.46 -2.87
N CYS A 120 11.98 3.45 -3.60
CA CYS A 120 11.21 2.23 -3.90
C CYS A 120 10.80 1.48 -2.63
N GLU A 121 11.71 1.30 -1.66
CA GLU A 121 11.38 0.65 -0.39
C GLU A 121 10.35 1.46 0.41
N ARG A 122 10.51 2.78 0.47
CA ARG A 122 9.56 3.68 1.13
C ARG A 122 8.18 3.62 0.47
N GLY A 123 8.15 3.54 -0.86
CA GLY A 123 6.95 3.32 -1.65
C GLY A 123 6.23 2.04 -1.27
N GLU A 124 6.98 0.95 -1.19
CA GLU A 124 6.44 -0.37 -0.86
C GLU A 124 6.03 -0.53 0.61
N ASP A 125 6.70 0.14 1.54
CA ASP A 125 6.22 0.22 2.93
C ASP A 125 4.88 0.96 3.02
N SER A 126 4.70 2.04 2.23
CA SER A 126 3.41 2.72 2.12
C SER A 126 2.32 1.76 1.60
N ALA A 127 2.64 1.01 0.53
CA ALA A 127 1.71 0.03 -0.04
C ALA A 127 1.37 -1.08 0.97
N LYS A 128 2.35 -1.65 1.68
CA LYS A 128 2.10 -2.66 2.74
C LYS A 128 1.16 -2.14 3.81
N ASN A 129 1.34 -0.89 4.24
CA ASN A 129 0.48 -0.29 5.25
C ASN A 129 -0.96 -0.09 4.74
N ALA A 130 -1.13 0.32 3.48
CA ALA A 130 -2.44 0.42 2.85
C ALA A 130 -3.17 -0.93 2.79
N TYR A 131 -2.49 -1.98 2.31
CA TYR A 131 -3.03 -3.33 2.27
C TYR A 131 -3.36 -3.87 3.66
N LYS A 132 -2.49 -3.63 4.64
CA LYS A 132 -2.73 -4.02 6.03
C LYS A 132 -3.99 -3.32 6.59
N ALA A 133 -4.13 -2.01 6.39
CA ALA A 133 -5.29 -1.25 6.82
C ALA A 133 -6.59 -1.73 6.15
N ALA A 134 -6.53 -2.14 4.88
CA ALA A 134 -7.66 -2.74 4.18
C ALA A 134 -8.05 -4.12 4.76
N LEU A 135 -7.06 -4.95 5.11
CA LEU A 135 -7.29 -6.26 5.74
C LEU A 135 -7.77 -6.18 7.19
N GLU A 136 -7.63 -5.02 7.83
CA GLU A 136 -8.24 -4.73 9.14
C GLU A 136 -9.73 -4.37 9.03
N GLN A 137 -10.22 -4.06 7.83
CA GLN A 137 -11.66 -3.85 7.57
C GLN A 137 -12.39 -5.18 7.44
N THR A 138 -13.71 -5.15 7.68
CA THR A 138 -14.56 -6.30 7.34
C THR A 138 -14.77 -6.34 5.84
N LEU A 139 -14.30 -7.40 5.17
CA LEU A 139 -14.44 -7.60 3.73
C LEU A 139 -15.18 -8.92 3.44
N PRO A 140 -15.99 -9.00 2.36
CA PRO A 140 -16.49 -10.28 1.87
C PRO A 140 -15.35 -11.26 1.60
N ALA A 141 -15.54 -12.55 1.90
CA ALA A 141 -14.46 -13.55 1.91
C ALA A 141 -13.63 -13.59 0.61
N HIS A 142 -14.28 -13.56 -0.56
CA HIS A 142 -13.58 -13.59 -1.86
C HIS A 142 -12.73 -12.33 -2.12
N ILE A 143 -13.16 -11.18 -1.58
CA ILE A 143 -12.42 -9.91 -1.67
C ILE A 143 -11.24 -9.94 -0.72
N GLN A 144 -11.46 -10.40 0.51
CA GLN A 144 -10.39 -10.56 1.49
C GLN A 144 -9.28 -11.49 0.98
N GLU A 145 -9.63 -12.60 0.33
CA GLU A 145 -8.67 -13.54 -0.27
C GLU A 145 -7.82 -12.87 -1.38
N THR A 146 -8.47 -12.07 -2.24
CA THR A 146 -7.77 -11.30 -3.29
C THR A 146 -6.80 -10.30 -2.67
N VAL A 147 -7.27 -9.48 -1.71
CA VAL A 147 -6.44 -8.47 -1.02
C VAL A 147 -5.29 -9.12 -0.26
N GLN A 148 -5.52 -10.27 0.38
CA GLN A 148 -4.48 -11.01 1.12
C GLN A 148 -3.39 -11.56 0.20
N THR A 149 -3.78 -12.11 -0.97
CA THR A 149 -2.83 -12.60 -1.98
C THR A 149 -1.95 -11.47 -2.52
N GLN A 150 -2.56 -10.33 -2.82
CA GLN A 150 -1.83 -9.15 -3.28
C GLN A 150 -0.92 -8.61 -2.17
N TYR A 151 -1.38 -8.51 -0.93
CA TYR A 151 -0.56 -8.09 0.21
C TYR A 151 0.70 -8.92 0.38
N THR A 152 0.60 -10.25 0.33
CA THR A 152 1.77 -11.14 0.39
C THR A 152 2.75 -10.88 -0.75
N SER A 153 2.25 -10.58 -1.96
CA SER A 153 3.10 -10.23 -3.10
C SER A 153 3.80 -8.88 -2.92
N VAL A 154 3.12 -7.87 -2.36
CA VAL A 154 3.70 -6.58 -2.01
C VAL A 154 4.77 -6.73 -0.91
N GLN A 155 4.53 -7.57 0.10
CA GLN A 155 5.54 -7.88 1.11
C GLN A 155 6.80 -8.49 0.50
N ALA A 156 6.65 -9.45 -0.40
CA ALA A 156 7.79 -10.07 -1.09
C ALA A 156 8.56 -9.06 -1.97
N ALA A 157 7.86 -8.15 -2.64
CA ALA A 157 8.48 -7.08 -3.42
C ALA A 157 9.27 -6.10 -2.54
N HIS A 158 8.69 -5.67 -1.41
CA HIS A 158 9.36 -4.85 -0.40
C HIS A 158 10.65 -5.51 0.11
N ASP A 159 10.58 -6.77 0.54
CA ASP A 159 11.73 -7.49 1.08
C ASP A 159 12.85 -7.62 0.03
N ARG A 160 12.48 -7.82 -1.24
CA ARG A 160 13.44 -7.89 -2.35
C ARG A 160 14.12 -6.54 -2.61
N ILE A 161 13.38 -5.44 -2.58
CA ILE A 161 13.96 -4.09 -2.76
C ILE A 161 14.86 -3.73 -1.60
N LYS A 162 14.43 -4.03 -0.37
CA LYS A 162 15.24 -3.83 0.83
C LYS A 162 16.57 -4.58 0.76
N ALA A 163 16.56 -5.85 0.36
CA ALA A 163 17.78 -6.63 0.20
C ALA A 163 18.73 -6.04 -0.86
N LEU A 164 18.18 -5.50 -1.96
CA LEU A 164 18.96 -4.83 -3.00
C LEU A 164 19.56 -3.50 -2.51
N ARG A 165 18.77 -2.69 -1.79
CA ARG A 165 19.25 -1.46 -1.14
C ARG A 165 20.40 -1.76 -0.17
N ASP A 166 20.22 -2.74 0.70
CA ASP A 166 21.22 -3.12 1.70
C ASP A 166 22.52 -3.61 1.02
N SER A 167 22.38 -4.35 -0.08
CA SER A 167 23.53 -4.79 -0.88
C SER A 167 24.28 -3.62 -1.52
N ALA A 168 23.55 -2.66 -2.11
CA ALA A 168 24.14 -1.46 -2.73
C ALA A 168 24.88 -0.57 -1.72
N ASN A 169 24.34 -0.41 -0.51
CA ASN A 169 24.98 0.34 0.56
C ASN A 169 26.29 -0.33 1.00
N ASN A 170 26.29 -1.66 1.15
CA ASN A 170 27.47 -2.43 1.56
C ASN A 170 28.60 -2.40 0.51
N GLU A 171 28.28 -2.32 -0.79
CA GLU A 171 29.26 -2.17 -1.86
C GLU A 171 29.91 -0.78 -1.85
N THR A 172 29.11 0.26 -1.60
CA THR A 172 29.57 1.65 -1.49
C THR A 172 30.60 1.80 -0.36
N ASP A 173 30.33 1.21 0.81
CA ASP A 173 31.24 1.25 1.97
C ASP A 173 32.59 0.56 1.72
N LYS A 174 32.61 -0.55 0.96
CA LYS A 174 33.85 -1.25 0.59
C LYS A 174 34.72 -0.44 -0.39
N SER A 175 34.11 0.32 -1.30
CA SER A 175 34.85 1.15 -2.26
C SER A 175 35.54 2.36 -1.60
N ASN A 176 34.90 2.97 -0.59
CA ASN A 176 35.45 4.11 0.14
C ASN A 176 36.59 3.73 1.10
N THR A 177 36.53 2.54 1.70
CA THR A 177 37.59 2.04 2.59
C THR A 177 38.87 1.64 1.85
N ALA A 178 38.76 1.18 0.60
CA ALA A 178 39.92 0.86 -0.24
C ALA A 178 40.72 2.08 -0.72
N THR A 179 40.08 3.26 -0.80
CA THR A 179 40.70 4.47 -1.39
C THR A 179 41.47 5.33 -0.36
N THR A 180 41.27 5.11 0.94
CA THR A 180 41.91 5.93 2.01
C THR A 180 43.28 5.38 2.46
N SER A 181 43.79 4.32 1.83
CA SER A 181 45.10 3.73 2.18
C SER A 181 46.20 4.21 1.24
N TYR A 182 46.64 5.46 1.35
CA TYR A 182 47.93 5.95 0.85
C TYR A 182 48.44 7.15 1.66
#